data_AF-A0A8J3THK8-F1
#
_entry.id   AF-A0A8J3THK8-F1
#
_cell.length_a   1.000
_cell.length_b   1.000
_cell.length_c   1.000
_cell.angle_alpha   90.00
_cell.angle_beta   90.00
_cell.angle_gamma   90.00
#
_symmetry.space_group_name_H-M   'P 1'
#
loop_
_entity.id
_entity.type
_entity.pdbx_description
1 polymer ?
#
loop_
_entity_poly.entity_id
_entity_poly.type
_entity_poly.pdbx_seq_one_letter_code
_entity_poly.pdbx_strand_id
1 'polypeptide(L)'
;MDNAEARREKADAVAAYNDAARRTPTATIPSQLGSTTRTPGVYNTAGGVFQLTGTLILDAEGDPDAVFILQAASLVTANVSNIDLVGGAQANNVIWQLDDSATLGTYSTFRGNILARSSVAVTTGVALYGRAIALNGMVTLDGTSHLPATRVTPPDEPPTITTVTSSSNPSRRGEPVTFTATVHGPTDSVVPAGQVLFKDGDTVIGSAYNSSAAPATITTSDLTRGAHDITAVYLNGGTAVNEAWTYFAPSTSEVLTQVVLNRRS
;
A
#
# COMPACT_ATOMS: atom_id res chain seq x y z
N MET A 1 31.33 17.20 -11.86
CA MET A 1 30.40 18.16 -12.46
C MET A 1 30.15 19.24 -11.43
N ASP A 2 30.89 20.36 -11.50
CA ASP A 2 30.55 21.55 -10.72
C ASP A 2 29.60 22.41 -11.57
N ASN A 3 28.31 22.12 -11.49
CA ASN A 3 27.28 22.90 -12.17
C ASN A 3 26.84 24.01 -11.22
N ALA A 4 27.08 25.27 -11.57
CA ALA A 4 26.66 26.43 -10.76
C ALA A 4 25.15 26.41 -10.46
N GLU A 5 24.36 25.81 -11.35
CA GLU A 5 22.94 25.55 -11.19
C GLU A 5 22.66 24.55 -10.05
N ALA A 6 23.35 23.39 -10.01
CA ALA A 6 23.20 22.42 -8.93
C ALA A 6 23.59 23.01 -7.55
N ARG A 7 24.57 23.92 -7.52
CA ARG A 7 24.90 24.69 -6.30
C ARG A 7 23.77 25.62 -5.87
N ARG A 8 23.13 26.29 -6.83
CA ARG A 8 21.99 27.18 -6.58
C ARG A 8 20.76 26.39 -6.11
N GLU A 9 20.43 25.29 -6.78
CA GLU A 9 19.32 24.40 -6.39
C GLU A 9 19.53 23.84 -4.98
N LYS A 10 20.76 23.45 -4.65
CA LYS A 10 21.08 23.04 -3.27
C LYS A 10 20.89 24.17 -2.27
N ALA A 11 21.30 25.41 -2.60
CA ALA A 11 21.09 26.56 -1.74
C ALA A 11 19.60 26.87 -1.53
N ASP A 12 18.80 26.79 -2.60
CA ASP A 12 17.35 26.99 -2.55
C ASP A 12 16.67 25.89 -1.72
N ALA A 13 17.09 24.62 -1.85
CA ALA A 13 16.62 23.52 -1.03
C ALA A 13 16.96 23.71 0.46
N VAL A 14 18.17 24.19 0.77
CA VAL A 14 18.59 24.54 2.14
C VAL A 14 17.75 25.72 2.68
N ALA A 15 17.46 26.72 1.84
CA ALA A 15 16.63 27.85 2.23
C ALA A 15 15.19 27.40 2.54
N ALA A 16 14.59 26.57 1.68
CA ALA A 16 13.25 26.02 1.90
C ALA A 16 13.18 25.17 3.18
N TYR A 17 14.19 24.32 3.41
CA TYR A 17 14.29 23.55 4.65
C TYR A 17 14.36 24.46 5.87
N ASN A 18 15.20 25.51 5.84
CA ASN A 18 15.36 26.42 6.97
C ASN A 18 14.13 27.30 7.20
N ASP A 19 13.39 27.69 6.15
CA ASP A 19 12.09 28.37 6.29
C ASP A 19 11.09 27.46 7.01
N ALA A 20 10.91 26.25 6.49
CA ALA A 20 9.99 25.27 7.07
C ALA A 20 10.33 24.96 8.53
N ALA A 21 11.62 24.76 8.86
CA ALA A 21 12.07 24.44 10.22
C ALA A 21 11.88 25.59 11.23
N ARG A 22 11.77 26.83 10.75
CA ARG A 22 11.57 28.03 11.60
C ARG A 22 10.11 28.40 11.81
N ARG A 23 9.19 27.77 11.07
CA ARG A 23 7.76 28.00 11.28
C ARG A 23 7.38 27.57 12.68
N THR A 24 6.70 28.45 13.41
CA THR A 24 6.26 28.14 14.77
C THR A 24 5.14 27.09 14.73
N PRO A 25 5.29 25.95 15.43
CA PRO A 25 4.22 24.97 15.52
C PRO A 25 2.94 25.57 16.11
N THR A 26 1.83 25.34 15.43
CA THR A 26 0.49 25.64 15.94
C THR A 26 0.01 24.57 16.92
N ALA A 27 0.55 23.34 16.81
CA ALA A 27 0.26 22.26 17.76
C ALA A 27 1.40 21.23 17.84
N THR A 28 1.61 20.67 19.03
CA THR A 28 2.34 19.42 19.23
C THR A 28 1.38 18.26 19.21
N ILE A 29 1.57 17.33 18.29
CA ILE A 29 0.72 16.16 18.09
C ILE A 29 1.46 14.85 18.42
N PRO A 30 0.74 13.74 18.67
CA PRO A 30 1.35 12.44 18.87
C PRO A 30 2.22 12.00 17.68
N SER A 31 3.17 11.10 17.95
CA SER A 31 4.05 10.53 16.91
C SER A 31 3.29 9.72 15.85
N GLN A 32 2.25 8.98 16.24
CA GLN A 32 1.43 8.22 15.29
C GLN A 32 0.40 9.15 14.60
N LEU A 33 0.49 9.22 13.27
CA LEU A 33 -0.38 10.01 12.40
C LEU A 33 -1.54 9.21 11.82
N GLY A 34 -1.43 7.88 11.83
CA GLY A 34 -2.42 6.95 11.33
C GLY A 34 -3.78 7.05 12.00
N SER A 35 -4.83 6.94 11.21
CA SER A 35 -6.23 7.08 11.60
C SER A 35 -6.53 8.45 12.23
N THR A 36 -5.83 9.50 11.78
CA THR A 36 -6.08 10.87 12.22
C THR A 36 -6.37 11.80 11.05
N THR A 37 -7.10 12.87 11.34
CA THR A 37 -7.35 13.98 10.43
C THR A 37 -6.64 15.22 10.95
N ARG A 38 -5.99 15.97 10.07
CA ARG A 38 -5.35 17.24 10.37
C ARG A 38 -5.88 18.32 9.45
N THR A 39 -6.19 19.46 10.05
CA THR A 39 -6.55 20.70 9.35
C THR A 39 -5.26 21.49 9.02
N PRO A 40 -5.34 22.64 8.33
CA PRO A 40 -4.15 23.39 7.93
C PRO A 40 -3.38 23.89 9.17
N GLY A 41 -2.05 23.82 9.13
CA GLY A 41 -1.23 24.21 10.28
C GLY A 41 0.22 23.73 10.25
N VAL A 42 0.94 24.07 11.32
CA VAL A 42 2.33 23.67 11.55
C VAL A 42 2.36 22.72 12.75
N TYR A 43 2.79 21.49 12.53
CA TYR A 43 2.73 20.42 13.51
C TYR A 43 4.12 19.94 13.85
N ASN A 44 4.42 19.81 15.15
CA ASN A 44 5.58 19.05 15.60
C ASN A 44 5.16 17.86 16.46
N THR A 45 6.11 17.00 16.80
CA THR A 45 5.88 15.87 17.71
C THR A 45 6.90 15.84 18.83
N ALA A 46 6.42 15.61 20.05
CA ALA A 46 7.28 15.43 21.21
C ALA A 46 8.16 14.17 21.12
N GLY A 47 7.73 13.18 20.33
CA GLY A 47 8.48 11.93 20.14
C GLY A 47 9.64 12.05 19.16
N GLY A 48 9.84 13.21 18.52
CA GLY A 48 10.88 13.43 17.51
C GLY A 48 10.69 12.64 16.21
N VAL A 49 9.77 11.68 16.15
CA VAL A 49 9.53 10.86 14.97
C VAL A 49 8.05 10.83 14.67
N PHE A 50 7.70 11.09 13.42
CA PHE A 50 6.37 10.77 12.89
C PHE A 50 6.35 9.33 12.39
N GLN A 51 5.33 8.60 12.81
CA GLN A 51 5.00 7.27 12.33
C GLN A 51 3.67 7.35 11.62
N LEU A 52 3.53 6.64 10.50
CA LEU A 52 2.26 6.56 9.78
C LEU A 52 1.87 5.10 9.56
N THR A 53 0.92 4.62 10.36
CA THR A 53 0.30 3.29 10.19
C THR A 53 -1.16 3.46 9.79
N GLY A 54 -1.54 2.97 8.60
CA GLY A 54 -2.87 3.24 8.05
C GLY A 54 -2.93 4.58 7.34
N THR A 55 -4.01 5.35 7.53
CA THR A 55 -4.30 6.55 6.74
C THR A 55 -4.19 7.83 7.57
N LEU A 56 -3.50 8.85 7.03
CA LEU A 56 -3.58 10.23 7.50
C LEU A 56 -4.44 11.03 6.54
N ILE A 57 -5.43 11.77 7.05
CA ILE A 57 -6.24 12.70 6.26
C ILE A 57 -5.75 14.12 6.50
N LEU A 58 -5.44 14.85 5.43
CA LEU A 58 -5.19 16.28 5.44
C LEU A 58 -6.40 16.98 4.81
N ASP A 59 -7.19 17.65 5.65
CA ASP A 59 -8.40 18.35 5.24
C ASP A 59 -8.12 19.84 5.16
N ALA A 60 -8.25 20.41 3.96
CA ALA A 60 -8.10 21.83 3.73
C ALA A 60 -9.32 22.67 4.13
N GLU A 61 -10.42 22.04 4.57
CA GLU A 61 -11.64 22.72 5.03
C GLU A 61 -12.26 23.65 3.98
N GLY A 62 -12.02 23.36 2.70
CA GLY A 62 -12.49 24.13 1.54
C GLY A 62 -11.48 25.13 0.98
N ASP A 63 -10.30 25.29 1.59
CA ASP A 63 -9.27 26.24 1.15
C ASP A 63 -8.17 25.56 0.29
N PRO A 64 -8.17 25.72 -1.04
CA PRO A 64 -7.16 25.11 -1.90
C PRO A 64 -5.73 25.63 -1.66
N ASP A 65 -5.58 26.79 -1.01
CA ASP A 65 -4.28 27.38 -0.66
C ASP A 65 -3.81 26.97 0.75
N ALA A 66 -4.56 26.09 1.44
CA ALA A 66 -4.21 25.55 2.74
C ALA A 66 -2.82 24.90 2.76
N VAL A 67 -2.03 25.22 3.78
CA VAL A 67 -0.67 24.72 3.98
C VAL A 67 -0.57 23.82 5.21
N PHE A 68 0.12 22.70 5.04
CA PHE A 68 0.43 21.74 6.10
C PHE A 68 1.94 21.62 6.23
N ILE A 69 2.49 21.88 7.41
CA ILE A 69 3.93 21.71 7.69
C ILE A 69 4.09 20.75 8.85
N LEU A 70 4.76 19.63 8.62
CA LEU A 70 5.05 18.63 9.64
C LEU A 70 6.55 18.62 9.91
N GLN A 71 6.92 18.99 11.14
CA GLN A 71 8.29 19.11 11.62
C GLN A 71 8.62 17.95 12.58
N ALA A 72 9.67 17.21 12.30
CA ALA A 72 10.16 16.14 13.16
C ALA A 72 11.66 15.91 12.97
N ALA A 73 12.26 15.03 13.77
CA ALA A 73 13.57 14.47 13.42
C ALA A 73 13.44 13.51 12.25
N SER A 74 12.55 12.52 12.34
CA SER A 74 12.39 11.50 11.28
C SER A 74 10.93 11.20 10.97
N LEU A 75 10.71 10.61 9.79
CA LEU A 75 9.42 10.07 9.35
C LEU A 75 9.59 8.60 8.95
N VAL A 76 8.73 7.74 9.46
CA VAL A 76 8.65 6.34 9.04
C VAL A 76 7.21 6.01 8.72
N THR A 77 6.92 5.65 7.47
CA THR A 77 5.59 5.16 7.11
C THR A 77 5.58 3.64 7.04
N ALA A 78 4.50 3.02 7.51
CA ALA A 78 4.31 1.58 7.41
C ALA A 78 4.01 1.17 5.96
N ASN A 79 4.15 -0.12 5.68
CA ASN A 79 3.74 -0.67 4.39
C ASN A 79 2.24 -0.41 4.17
N VAL A 80 1.86 -0.12 2.93
CA VAL A 80 0.46 0.12 2.52
C VAL A 80 -0.19 1.30 3.28
N SER A 81 0.62 2.19 3.88
CA SER A 81 0.11 3.43 4.48
C SER A 81 -0.34 4.42 3.42
N ASN A 82 -1.23 5.34 3.81
CA ASN A 82 -1.83 6.29 2.88
C ASN A 82 -1.90 7.70 3.47
N ILE A 83 -1.80 8.70 2.60
CA ILE A 83 -2.12 10.09 2.90
C ILE A 83 -3.23 10.53 1.94
N ASP A 84 -4.38 10.90 2.49
CA ASP A 84 -5.49 11.45 1.72
C ASP A 84 -5.54 12.97 1.83
N LEU A 85 -5.79 13.61 0.69
CA LEU A 85 -6.03 15.05 0.61
C LEU A 85 -7.51 15.27 0.33
N VAL A 86 -8.18 15.98 1.22
CA VAL A 86 -9.61 16.29 1.11
C VAL A 86 -9.84 17.79 1.31
N GLY A 87 -11.07 18.24 1.08
CA GLY A 87 -11.43 19.65 1.28
C GLY A 87 -10.67 20.63 0.40
N GLY A 88 -10.07 20.19 -0.72
CA GLY A 88 -9.25 21.03 -1.60
C GLY A 88 -7.74 20.98 -1.35
N ALA A 89 -7.27 20.19 -0.38
CA ALA A 89 -5.85 20.10 -0.04
C ALA A 89 -5.00 19.65 -1.24
N GLN A 90 -3.83 20.26 -1.40
CA GLN A 90 -2.93 20.00 -2.52
C GLN A 90 -1.58 19.50 -2.03
N ALA A 91 -1.04 18.47 -2.69
CA ALA A 91 0.26 17.88 -2.32
C ALA A 91 1.40 18.91 -2.37
N ASN A 92 1.31 19.91 -3.25
CA ASN A 92 2.29 21.00 -3.34
C ASN A 92 2.35 21.87 -2.07
N ASN A 93 1.27 21.91 -1.27
CA ASN A 93 1.18 22.70 -0.04
C ASN A 93 1.41 21.86 1.22
N VAL A 94 1.79 20.59 1.07
CA VAL A 94 2.18 19.72 2.18
C VAL A 94 3.70 19.63 2.24
N ILE A 95 4.28 20.00 3.38
CA ILE A 95 5.72 20.06 3.62
C ILE A 95 6.07 19.18 4.81
N TRP A 96 7.01 18.26 4.60
CA TRP A 96 7.57 17.39 5.61
C TRP A 96 9.01 17.82 5.87
N GLN A 97 9.25 18.51 6.96
CA GLN A 97 10.57 18.98 7.35
C GLN A 97 11.17 18.04 8.41
N LEU A 98 12.32 17.44 8.08
CA LEU A 98 12.90 16.35 8.87
C LEU A 98 14.38 16.62 9.20
N ASP A 99 14.73 16.69 10.48
CA ASP A 99 16.10 16.96 10.93
C ASP A 99 17.08 15.79 10.72
N ASP A 100 16.55 14.61 10.42
CA ASP A 100 17.30 13.44 10.02
C ASP A 100 16.73 12.88 8.71
N SER A 101 15.96 11.79 8.75
CA SER A 101 15.64 11.00 7.55
C SER A 101 14.16 10.65 7.38
N ALA A 102 13.77 10.30 6.16
CA ALA A 102 12.47 9.71 5.85
C ALA A 102 12.62 8.29 5.29
N THR A 103 11.79 7.36 5.76
CA THR A 103 11.64 6.03 5.15
C THR A 103 10.16 5.80 4.83
N LEU A 104 9.84 5.67 3.56
CA LEU A 104 8.49 5.39 3.09
C LEU A 104 8.30 3.87 2.95
N GLY A 105 7.31 3.31 3.64
CA GLY A 105 7.00 1.88 3.63
C GLY A 105 6.51 1.39 2.27
N THR A 106 6.68 0.10 2.00
CA THR A 106 6.40 -0.47 0.67
C THR A 106 4.93 -0.35 0.29
N TYR A 107 4.65 -0.12 -0.98
CA TYR A 107 3.28 0.07 -1.51
C TYR A 107 2.47 1.17 -0.81
N SER A 108 3.12 2.14 -0.15
CA SER A 108 2.44 3.29 0.44
C SER A 108 2.12 4.35 -0.61
N THR A 109 1.06 5.12 -0.37
CA THR A 109 0.78 6.34 -1.14
C THR A 109 1.15 7.55 -0.28
N PHE A 110 2.13 8.32 -0.73
CA PHE A 110 2.65 9.47 -0.02
C PHE A 110 2.31 10.78 -0.74
N ARG A 111 1.90 11.80 0.01
CA ARG A 111 1.55 13.12 -0.53
C ARG A 111 2.30 14.22 0.21
N GLY A 112 3.01 15.04 -0.55
CA GLY A 112 3.77 16.17 -0.02
C GLY A 112 5.24 16.19 -0.41
N ASN A 113 5.92 17.24 0.05
CA ASN A 113 7.31 17.53 -0.25
C ASN A 113 8.18 17.22 0.96
N ILE A 114 9.05 16.23 0.85
CA ILE A 114 9.99 15.82 1.89
C ILE A 114 11.26 16.66 1.78
N LEU A 115 11.61 17.32 2.87
CA LEU A 115 12.84 18.09 3.09
C LEU A 115 13.60 17.44 4.26
N ALA A 116 14.42 16.43 3.96
CA ALA A 116 15.22 15.71 4.95
C ALA A 116 16.66 16.22 4.99
N ARG A 117 17.22 16.38 6.19
CA ARG A 117 18.61 16.80 6.37
C ARG A 117 19.59 15.69 5.97
N SER A 118 19.28 14.46 6.33
CA SER A 118 20.09 13.27 6.05
C SER A 118 19.59 12.62 4.75
N SER A 119 18.84 11.51 4.81
CA SER A 119 18.48 10.71 3.63
C SER A 119 16.97 10.53 3.47
N VAL A 120 16.53 10.16 2.26
CA VAL A 120 15.16 9.75 1.96
C VAL A 120 15.17 8.40 1.27
N ALA A 121 14.48 7.41 1.84
CA ALA A 121 14.27 6.11 1.23
C ALA A 121 12.83 5.98 0.71
N VAL A 122 12.69 5.95 -0.61
CA VAL A 122 11.44 5.62 -1.31
C VAL A 122 11.53 4.15 -1.71
N THR A 123 10.85 3.29 -0.95
CA THR A 123 10.93 1.83 -1.14
C THR A 123 10.01 1.34 -2.28
N THR A 124 10.07 0.04 -2.57
CA THR A 124 9.32 -0.61 -3.65
C THR A 124 7.83 -0.29 -3.62
N GLY A 125 7.30 0.13 -4.78
CA GLY A 125 5.87 0.35 -5.00
C GLY A 125 5.31 1.63 -4.35
N VAL A 126 6.15 2.49 -3.77
CA VAL A 126 5.67 3.77 -3.21
C VAL A 126 5.16 4.69 -4.31
N ALA A 127 3.92 5.14 -4.18
CA ALA A 127 3.35 6.20 -5.02
C ALA A 127 3.57 7.56 -4.37
N LEU A 128 4.67 8.24 -4.74
CA LEU A 128 5.01 9.57 -4.22
C LEU A 128 4.41 10.68 -5.10
N TYR A 129 3.47 11.43 -4.54
CA TYR A 129 2.91 12.64 -5.14
C TYR A 129 3.51 13.87 -4.45
N GLY A 130 4.64 14.34 -4.97
CA GLY A 130 5.36 15.48 -4.45
C GLY A 130 6.85 15.40 -4.77
N ARG A 131 7.70 15.71 -3.79
CA ARG A 131 9.16 15.74 -3.95
C ARG A 131 9.86 15.03 -2.81
N ALA A 132 11.00 14.40 -3.10
CA ALA A 132 11.91 13.84 -2.11
C ALA A 132 13.26 14.55 -2.21
N ILE A 133 13.65 15.29 -1.16
CA ILE A 133 14.89 16.05 -1.12
C ILE A 133 15.68 15.65 0.13
N ALA A 134 16.92 15.22 -0.08
CA ALA A 134 17.92 14.93 0.95
C ALA A 134 19.06 15.96 0.85
N LEU A 135 19.31 16.74 1.90
CA LEU A 135 20.29 17.83 1.85
C LEU A 135 21.75 17.35 1.90
N ASN A 136 22.02 16.31 2.70
CA ASN A 136 23.36 15.79 2.96
C ASN A 136 23.52 14.30 2.69
N GLY A 137 22.43 13.56 2.58
CA GLY A 137 22.42 12.13 2.27
C GLY A 137 21.87 11.83 0.88
N MET A 138 21.49 10.57 0.69
CA MET A 138 20.99 10.08 -0.59
C MET A 138 19.46 10.06 -0.62
N VAL A 139 18.91 10.21 -1.82
CA VAL A 139 17.54 9.78 -2.13
C VAL A 139 17.65 8.42 -2.80
N THR A 140 17.20 7.38 -2.11
CA THR A 140 17.16 6.01 -2.65
C THR A 140 15.78 5.76 -3.24
N LEU A 141 15.74 5.30 -4.49
CA LEU A 141 14.53 4.90 -5.21
C LEU A 141 14.60 3.41 -5.49
N ASP A 142 13.77 2.62 -4.82
CA ASP A 142 13.60 1.20 -5.11
C ASP A 142 12.25 1.00 -5.81
N GLY A 143 12.25 0.51 -7.06
CA GLY A 143 11.03 0.17 -7.80
C GLY A 143 10.15 1.31 -8.32
N THR A 144 10.55 2.59 -8.26
CA THR A 144 9.78 3.71 -8.86
C THR A 144 10.33 4.07 -10.25
N SER A 145 9.84 3.41 -11.30
CA SER A 145 10.36 3.63 -12.67
C SER A 145 9.96 4.96 -13.31
N HIS A 146 9.09 5.78 -12.69
CA HIS A 146 8.70 7.08 -13.25
C HIS A 146 8.44 8.14 -12.17
N LEU A 147 9.25 9.22 -12.19
CA LEU A 147 8.83 10.52 -11.65
C LEU A 147 7.64 11.02 -12.49
N PRO A 148 6.61 11.65 -11.91
CA PRO A 148 5.40 11.96 -12.66
C PRO A 148 5.66 13.08 -13.68
N ALA A 149 5.54 12.77 -14.97
CA ALA A 149 4.74 13.64 -15.83
C ALA A 149 3.30 13.57 -15.30
N THR A 150 2.51 14.64 -15.44
CA THR A 150 1.10 14.75 -15.01
C THR A 150 0.20 13.73 -15.71
N ARG A 151 0.39 12.45 -15.41
CA ARG A 151 -0.44 11.33 -15.78
C ARG A 151 -0.73 10.63 -14.48
N VAL A 152 -2.00 10.54 -14.13
CA VAL A 152 -2.50 9.64 -13.09
C VAL A 152 -2.21 8.23 -13.61
N THR A 153 -1.02 7.69 -13.30
CA THR A 153 -0.84 6.26 -13.25
C THR A 153 -1.38 5.84 -11.89
N PRO A 154 -2.40 4.97 -11.82
CA PRO A 154 -2.78 4.33 -10.56
C PRO A 154 -1.50 3.79 -9.89
N PRO A 155 -1.37 3.88 -8.55
CA PRO A 155 -0.33 3.14 -7.85
C PRO A 155 -0.31 1.69 -8.35
N ASP A 156 0.87 1.09 -8.53
CA ASP A 156 0.95 -0.34 -8.78
C ASP A 156 0.24 -1.05 -7.62
N GLU A 157 -0.82 -1.81 -7.94
CA GLU A 157 -1.63 -2.50 -6.93
C GLU A 157 -0.72 -3.46 -6.13
N PRO A 158 -0.79 -3.51 -4.78
CA PRO A 158 0.07 -4.40 -4.00
C PRO A 158 -0.16 -5.85 -4.43
N PRO A 159 0.91 -6.65 -4.60
CA PRO A 159 0.80 -8.02 -5.10
C PRO A 159 0.10 -8.92 -4.07
N THR A 160 -0.56 -9.96 -4.57
CA THR A 160 -1.20 -10.98 -3.72
C THR A 160 -0.59 -12.36 -3.95
N ILE A 161 -0.67 -13.21 -2.93
CA ILE A 161 -0.36 -14.63 -3.00
C ILE A 161 -1.66 -15.39 -2.73
N THR A 162 -2.14 -16.13 -3.73
CA THR A 162 -3.28 -17.03 -3.58
C THR A 162 -2.78 -18.46 -3.34
N THR A 163 -3.35 -19.15 -2.36
CA THR A 163 -3.13 -20.57 -2.13
C THR A 163 -4.45 -21.31 -2.25
N VAL A 164 -4.43 -22.58 -2.64
CA VAL A 164 -5.62 -23.43 -2.72
C VAL A 164 -5.37 -24.76 -2.03
N THR A 165 -6.35 -25.23 -1.25
CA THR A 165 -6.31 -26.50 -0.54
C THR A 165 -7.60 -27.29 -0.79
N SER A 166 -7.54 -28.60 -0.61
CA SER A 166 -8.69 -29.51 -0.74
C SER A 166 -8.99 -30.16 0.61
N SER A 167 -10.28 -30.31 0.94
CA SER A 167 -10.73 -31.02 2.14
C SER A 167 -10.45 -32.52 2.09
N SER A 168 -10.28 -33.10 0.90
CA SER A 168 -10.01 -34.53 0.73
C SER A 168 -9.28 -34.80 -0.59
N ASN A 169 -8.02 -35.25 -0.50
CA ASN A 169 -7.21 -35.61 -1.66
C ASN A 169 -6.32 -36.83 -1.33
N PRO A 170 -6.53 -38.01 -1.95
CA PRO A 170 -7.56 -38.31 -2.95
C PRO A 170 -8.99 -38.30 -2.39
N SER A 171 -9.96 -37.93 -3.23
CA SER A 171 -11.40 -38.07 -2.95
C SER A 171 -12.00 -39.23 -3.76
N ARG A 172 -13.30 -39.50 -3.62
CA ARG A 172 -14.02 -40.41 -4.52
C ARG A 172 -15.06 -39.69 -5.37
N ARG A 173 -15.37 -40.29 -6.51
CA ARG A 173 -16.42 -39.80 -7.41
C ARG A 173 -17.76 -39.65 -6.68
N GLY A 174 -18.32 -38.44 -6.72
CA GLY A 174 -19.58 -38.10 -6.05
C GLY A 174 -19.45 -37.77 -4.56
N GLU A 175 -18.26 -37.89 -3.96
CA GLU A 175 -18.01 -37.34 -2.63
C GLU A 175 -17.83 -35.83 -2.74
N PRO A 176 -18.48 -35.04 -1.86
CA PRO A 176 -18.29 -33.60 -1.85
C PRO A 176 -16.85 -33.27 -1.43
N VAL A 177 -16.16 -32.51 -2.27
CA VAL A 177 -14.83 -31.95 -1.98
C VAL A 177 -14.97 -30.45 -1.86
N THR A 178 -14.49 -29.90 -0.74
CA THR A 178 -14.41 -28.45 -0.54
C THR A 178 -13.01 -27.98 -0.89
N PHE A 179 -12.93 -27.02 -1.81
CA PHE A 179 -11.72 -26.28 -2.08
C PHE A 179 -11.75 -24.96 -1.34
N THR A 180 -10.66 -24.65 -0.64
CA THR A 180 -10.49 -23.40 0.12
C THR A 180 -9.32 -22.64 -0.47
N ALA A 181 -9.59 -21.43 -0.94
CA ALA A 181 -8.58 -20.50 -1.39
C ALA A 181 -8.38 -19.38 -0.37
N THR A 182 -7.11 -19.17 0.01
CA THR A 182 -6.71 -18.08 0.90
C THR A 182 -5.84 -17.12 0.13
N VAL A 183 -6.20 -15.84 0.16
CA VAL A 183 -5.44 -14.76 -0.49
C VAL A 183 -4.75 -13.93 0.58
N HIS A 184 -3.43 -13.78 0.46
CA HIS A 184 -2.61 -12.93 1.31
C HIS A 184 -2.13 -11.72 0.52
N GLY A 185 -2.12 -10.55 1.16
CA GLY A 185 -1.43 -9.38 0.66
C GLY A 185 0.08 -9.48 0.90
N PRO A 186 0.85 -8.42 0.60
CA PRO A 186 2.30 -8.39 0.88
C PRO A 186 2.61 -8.32 2.39
N THR A 187 1.61 -8.06 3.23
CA THR A 187 1.69 -8.17 4.69
C THR A 187 0.43 -8.84 5.24
N ASP A 188 0.55 -9.51 6.38
CA ASP A 188 -0.58 -10.21 7.02
C ASP A 188 -1.58 -9.27 7.71
N SER A 189 -1.27 -7.97 7.79
CA SER A 189 -2.10 -6.98 8.48
C SER A 189 -3.38 -6.60 7.72
N VAL A 190 -3.45 -6.90 6.42
CA VAL A 190 -4.62 -6.61 5.58
C VAL A 190 -4.90 -7.81 4.68
N VAL A 191 -6.05 -8.46 4.87
CA VAL A 191 -6.50 -9.57 4.01
C VAL A 191 -7.18 -8.98 2.77
N PRO A 192 -6.70 -9.28 1.54
CA PRO A 192 -7.34 -8.82 0.30
C PRO A 192 -8.76 -9.35 0.15
N ALA A 193 -9.76 -8.47 0.19
CA ALA A 193 -11.13 -8.84 -0.09
C ALA A 193 -11.39 -8.80 -1.59
N GLY A 194 -12.08 -9.81 -2.13
CA GLY A 194 -12.37 -9.86 -3.57
C GLY A 194 -12.78 -11.24 -4.08
N GLN A 195 -13.09 -11.31 -5.36
CA GLN A 195 -13.60 -12.54 -5.98
C GLN A 195 -12.45 -13.49 -6.37
N VAL A 196 -12.64 -14.77 -6.05
CA VAL A 196 -11.76 -15.86 -6.45
C VAL A 196 -12.52 -16.82 -7.35
N LEU A 197 -11.96 -17.14 -8.52
CA LEU A 197 -12.43 -18.22 -9.39
C LEU A 197 -11.66 -19.49 -9.10
N PHE A 198 -12.37 -20.61 -8.98
CA PHE A 198 -11.76 -21.94 -8.91
C PHE A 198 -11.86 -22.58 -10.28
N LYS A 199 -10.75 -23.12 -10.78
CA LYS A 199 -10.66 -23.73 -12.11
C LYS A 199 -10.11 -25.15 -12.02
N ASP A 200 -10.59 -26.00 -12.89
CA ASP A 200 -10.02 -27.31 -13.23
C ASP A 200 -9.46 -27.21 -14.65
N GLY A 201 -8.13 -27.12 -14.76
CA GLY A 201 -7.48 -26.61 -15.96
C GLY A 201 -8.02 -25.22 -16.33
N ASP A 202 -8.56 -25.09 -17.54
CA ASP A 202 -9.17 -23.84 -18.01
C ASP A 202 -10.64 -23.66 -17.63
N THR A 203 -11.31 -24.70 -17.13
CA THR A 203 -12.75 -24.68 -16.84
C THR A 203 -13.02 -24.10 -15.47
N VAL A 204 -13.86 -23.07 -15.36
CA VAL A 204 -14.31 -22.54 -14.07
C VAL A 204 -15.31 -23.51 -13.45
N ILE A 205 -14.97 -24.05 -12.27
CA ILE A 205 -15.81 -24.97 -11.49
C ILE A 205 -16.59 -24.27 -10.37
N GLY A 206 -16.25 -23.02 -10.07
CA GLY A 206 -16.98 -22.18 -9.14
C GLY A 206 -16.30 -20.86 -8.87
N SER A 207 -16.97 -20.01 -8.09
CA SER A 207 -16.41 -18.75 -7.60
C SER A 207 -16.87 -18.49 -6.18
N ALA A 208 -16.01 -17.88 -5.38
CA ALA A 208 -16.36 -17.44 -4.03
C ALA A 208 -15.63 -16.14 -3.67
N TYR A 209 -16.06 -15.49 -2.59
CA TYR A 209 -15.49 -14.24 -2.13
C TYR A 209 -14.49 -14.47 -1.01
N ASN A 210 -13.27 -13.95 -1.14
CA ASN A 210 -12.27 -13.91 -0.08
C ASN A 210 -12.46 -12.63 0.75
N SER A 211 -12.29 -12.72 2.06
CA SER A 211 -12.36 -11.58 2.97
C SER A 211 -11.59 -11.86 4.26
N SER A 212 -11.46 -10.85 5.13
CA SER A 212 -10.94 -11.04 6.48
C SER A 212 -11.82 -11.92 7.37
N ALA A 213 -13.11 -12.07 7.06
CA ALA A 213 -14.05 -12.88 7.83
C ALA A 213 -13.98 -14.38 7.48
N ALA A 214 -13.72 -14.68 6.20
CA ALA A 214 -13.61 -16.05 5.72
C ALA A 214 -12.83 -16.12 4.39
N PRO A 215 -12.05 -17.20 4.17
CA PRO A 215 -11.45 -17.50 2.89
C PRO A 215 -12.52 -17.85 1.84
N ALA A 216 -12.16 -17.74 0.56
CA ALA A 216 -13.03 -18.18 -0.52
C ALA A 216 -13.16 -19.71 -0.51
N THR A 217 -14.38 -20.24 -0.52
CA THR A 217 -14.62 -21.69 -0.51
C THR A 217 -15.67 -22.10 -1.54
N ILE A 218 -15.44 -23.23 -2.21
CA ILE A 218 -16.45 -23.90 -3.04
C ILE A 218 -16.51 -25.38 -2.66
N THR A 219 -17.68 -25.99 -2.80
CA THR A 219 -17.84 -27.45 -2.66
C THR A 219 -18.39 -28.02 -3.95
N THR A 220 -17.78 -29.08 -4.47
CA THR A 220 -18.25 -29.79 -5.66
C THR A 220 -18.21 -31.31 -5.45
N SER A 221 -19.20 -32.00 -6.01
CA SER A 221 -19.28 -33.47 -6.08
C SER A 221 -19.07 -34.01 -7.50
N ASP A 222 -18.88 -33.11 -8.47
CA ASP A 222 -19.05 -33.41 -9.89
C ASP A 222 -17.73 -33.77 -10.60
N LEU A 223 -16.61 -33.75 -9.85
CA LEU A 223 -15.32 -34.15 -10.38
C LEU A 223 -15.36 -35.60 -10.87
N THR A 224 -14.91 -35.79 -12.11
CA THR A 224 -14.82 -37.11 -12.74
C THR A 224 -13.70 -37.94 -12.12
N ARG A 225 -13.65 -39.24 -12.42
CA ARG A 225 -12.48 -40.05 -12.03
C ARG A 225 -11.26 -39.58 -12.81
N GLY A 226 -10.16 -39.31 -12.11
CA GLY A 226 -8.91 -38.89 -12.73
C GLY A 226 -8.11 -37.94 -11.84
N ALA A 227 -7.06 -37.37 -12.42
CA ALA A 227 -6.36 -36.23 -11.87
C ALA A 227 -6.98 -34.94 -12.43
N HIS A 228 -7.16 -33.95 -11.57
CA HIS A 228 -7.72 -32.64 -11.87
C HIS A 228 -6.73 -31.57 -11.40
N ASP A 229 -6.40 -30.62 -12.29
CA ASP A 229 -5.42 -29.56 -12.00
C ASP A 229 -6.17 -28.33 -11.50
N ILE A 230 -6.32 -28.27 -10.17
CA ILE A 230 -7.12 -27.24 -9.52
C ILE A 230 -6.28 -25.99 -9.28
N THR A 231 -6.77 -24.85 -9.74
CA THR A 231 -6.20 -23.53 -9.45
C THR A 231 -7.24 -22.59 -8.87
N ALA A 232 -6.80 -21.67 -8.02
CA ALA A 232 -7.60 -20.55 -7.54
C ALA A 232 -7.02 -19.24 -8.10
N VAL A 233 -7.87 -18.46 -8.77
CA VAL A 233 -7.51 -17.19 -9.41
C VAL A 233 -8.21 -16.06 -8.68
N TYR A 234 -7.46 -15.27 -7.91
CA TYR A 234 -7.93 -13.99 -7.38
C TYR A 234 -7.92 -12.96 -8.51
N LEU A 235 -9.09 -12.42 -8.85
CA LEU A 235 -9.26 -11.56 -10.03
C LEU A 235 -8.78 -10.13 -9.81
N ASN A 236 -9.12 -9.60 -8.64
CA ASN A 236 -8.77 -8.30 -8.08
C ASN A 236 -9.76 -8.05 -6.92
N GLY A 237 -9.54 -6.99 -6.17
CA GLY A 237 -10.47 -6.53 -5.16
C GLY A 237 -9.83 -5.52 -4.24
N GLY A 238 -10.62 -5.00 -3.31
CA GLY A 238 -10.16 -4.00 -2.37
C GLY A 238 -10.59 -4.32 -0.96
N THR A 239 -9.73 -3.97 -0.01
CA THR A 239 -10.05 -4.03 1.41
C THR A 239 -10.11 -2.61 1.94
N ALA A 240 -11.24 -2.26 2.57
CA ALA A 240 -11.34 -1.02 3.32
C ALA A 240 -10.38 -1.08 4.51
N VAL A 241 -9.43 -0.17 4.54
CA VAL A 241 -8.52 0.09 5.66
C VAL A 241 -8.89 1.45 6.23
N ASN A 242 -9.82 1.43 7.19
CA ASN A 242 -10.50 2.62 7.69
C ASN A 242 -11.34 3.28 6.58
N GLU A 243 -11.17 4.57 6.31
CA GLU A 243 -11.93 5.31 5.27
C GLU A 243 -11.36 5.17 3.86
N ALA A 244 -10.17 4.56 3.71
CA ALA A 244 -9.51 4.37 2.43
C ALA A 244 -9.67 2.92 1.93
N TRP A 245 -9.74 2.76 0.60
CA TRP A 245 -9.73 1.45 -0.04
C TRP A 245 -8.33 1.16 -0.58
N THR A 246 -7.74 0.04 -0.15
CA THR A 246 -6.55 -0.52 -0.81
C THR A 246 -6.99 -1.56 -1.82
N TYR A 247 -6.72 -1.33 -3.09
CA TYR A 247 -6.96 -2.29 -4.18
C TYR A 247 -5.72 -3.15 -4.41
N PHE A 248 -5.91 -4.45 -4.62
CA PHE A 248 -4.86 -5.46 -4.71
C PHE A 248 -4.80 -6.13 -6.07
N ALA A 249 -3.57 -6.44 -6.51
CA ALA A 249 -3.33 -7.05 -7.81
C ALA A 249 -3.86 -8.49 -7.87
N PRO A 250 -4.32 -8.96 -9.05
CA PRO A 250 -4.66 -10.37 -9.27
C PRO A 250 -3.50 -11.32 -8.97
N SER A 251 -3.83 -12.54 -8.58
CA SER A 251 -2.87 -13.64 -8.47
C SER A 251 -3.53 -14.98 -8.76
N THR A 252 -2.71 -15.98 -9.09
CA THR A 252 -3.15 -17.37 -9.28
C THR A 252 -2.34 -18.28 -8.38
N SER A 253 -3.00 -19.25 -7.75
CA SER A 253 -2.31 -20.24 -6.92
C SER A 253 -1.40 -21.15 -7.75
N GLU A 254 -0.47 -21.82 -7.07
CA GLU A 254 0.11 -23.03 -7.63
C GLU A 254 -0.98 -24.09 -7.91
N VAL A 255 -0.69 -25.01 -8.83
CA VAL A 255 -1.62 -26.08 -9.22
C VAL A 255 -1.72 -27.11 -8.09
N LEU A 256 -2.94 -27.36 -7.62
CA LEU A 256 -3.28 -28.47 -6.74
C LEU A 256 -3.80 -29.63 -7.58
N THR A 257 -3.03 -30.71 -7.71
CA THR A 257 -3.51 -31.93 -8.37
C THR A 257 -4.46 -32.71 -7.45
N GLN A 258 -5.76 -32.59 -7.68
CA GLN A 258 -6.80 -33.36 -7.01
C GLN A 258 -6.98 -34.72 -7.68
N VAL A 259 -6.82 -35.81 -6.92
CA VAL A 259 -7.06 -37.16 -7.42
C VAL A 259 -8.44 -37.64 -6.99
N VAL A 260 -9.21 -38.17 -7.94
CA VAL A 260 -10.55 -38.73 -7.71
C VAL A 260 -10.57 -40.21 -8.06
N LEU A 261 -10.85 -41.04 -7.05
CA LEU A 261 -10.95 -42.49 -7.14
C LEU A 261 -12.39 -42.95 -7.43
N ASN A 262 -12.55 -44.23 -7.78
CA ASN A 262 -13.88 -44.84 -7.91
C ASN A 262 -14.61 -44.92 -6.56
N ARG A 263 -15.95 -44.98 -6.62
CA ARG A 263 -16.77 -45.31 -5.45
C ARG A 263 -16.39 -46.71 -4.96
N ARG A 264 -16.34 -46.93 -3.63
CA ARG A 264 -16.12 -48.28 -3.07
C ARG A 264 -17.17 -49.23 -3.67
N SER A 265 -16.69 -50.34 -4.24
CA SER A 265 -17.50 -51.48 -4.68
C SER A 265 -18.23 -52.12 -3.52
#